data_AF-A0A2V5SK72-F1
#
_entry.id   AF-A0A2V5SK72-F1
#
_cell.length_a   1.000
_cell.length_b   1.000
_cell.length_c   1.000
_cell.angle_alpha   90.00
_cell.angle_beta   90.00
_cell.angle_gamma   90.00
#
_symmetry.space_group_name_H-M   'P 1'
#
loop_
_entity.id
_entity.type
_entity.pdbx_description
1 polymer ?
#
loop_
_entity_poly.entity_id
_entity_poly.type
_entity_poly.pdbx_seq_one_letter_code
_entity_poly.pdbx_strand_id
1 'polypeptide(L)'
;METLVTEWKRWWTSAKKAMKAGGYYSIPTKKSEPIALRSEPVSRADELLTFFNQARQPKEQGAAVDQIIKFHGEFKDPQFQLQPIIEKIESTAGQNQKLHSALTFELVLARDDLLERIPQLKSTRPDLTLERLIAEEESRLTTILPKLPSAKERRVLQALPRALGDRWVTRAWQMMMSNNQRLASQIPRVFIENGHQAELVSFLERAVREHSAASEILLWLCRERASFPSLITPDLLTAILAALERDQHNEASRSSRLRDLLLEDRELISDIFAKADIGAARDVMRRLLLTPVFDDLTKRSLIARVIKLYPDLESMVTGGQPEEKRESLVVSWSSLDKRKAEYEELIKKKIPENTREIALARSYGDLSENFEFKAAKQMQAVLMRRKSELEQMLHRAQGTDFSNPDTTQVSIGTIVRLRDVASSKEESYTILGAWDGDPERRIISYQTAIGQALLGKKPGERVTLNTDYGMAIFELVAIKAAPVDTARQEAQEQEVAVG
;
A
#
# COMPACT_ATOMS: atom_id res chain seq x y z
N MET A 1 20.12 -41.69 5.32
CA MET A 1 20.32 -40.78 4.16
C MET A 1 20.90 -39.44 4.58
N GLU A 2 20.36 -38.77 5.60
CA GLU A 2 20.92 -37.47 6.09
C GLU A 2 22.36 -37.56 6.60
N THR A 3 22.75 -38.66 7.25
CA THR A 3 24.10 -38.92 7.74
C THR A 3 25.14 -39.01 6.60
N LEU A 4 24.83 -39.76 5.54
CA LEU A 4 25.67 -39.84 4.34
C LEU A 4 25.83 -38.48 3.63
N VAL A 5 24.77 -37.67 3.60
CA VAL A 5 24.82 -36.32 3.00
C VAL A 5 25.70 -35.38 3.83
N THR A 6 25.68 -35.50 5.16
CA THR A 6 26.53 -34.67 6.04
C THR A 6 27.99 -35.09 5.97
N GLU A 7 28.27 -36.40 5.96
CA GLU A 7 29.62 -36.94 5.78
C GLU A 7 30.22 -36.55 4.42
N TRP A 8 29.44 -36.66 3.34
CA TRP A 8 29.86 -36.22 2.01
C TRP A 8 30.22 -34.74 1.97
N LYS A 9 29.39 -33.87 2.56
CA LYS A 9 29.67 -32.43 2.64
C LYS A 9 30.97 -32.14 3.38
N ARG A 10 31.22 -32.86 4.49
CA ARG A 10 32.44 -32.70 5.30
C ARG A 10 33.67 -33.16 4.51
N TRP A 11 33.61 -34.34 3.91
CA TRP A 11 34.67 -34.86 3.05
C TRP A 11 34.98 -33.92 1.87
N TRP A 12 33.95 -33.47 1.15
CA TRP A 12 34.12 -32.59 -0.01
C TRP A 12 34.74 -31.24 0.37
N THR A 13 34.40 -30.72 1.54
CA THR A 13 34.99 -29.48 2.07
C THR A 13 36.49 -29.68 2.34
N SER A 14 36.87 -30.80 2.95
CA SER A 14 38.27 -31.15 3.20
C SER A 14 39.05 -31.39 1.90
N ALA A 15 38.48 -32.13 0.94
CA ALA A 15 39.09 -32.38 -0.36
C ALA A 15 39.34 -31.08 -1.14
N LYS A 16 38.36 -30.17 -1.16
CA LYS A 16 38.54 -28.82 -1.75
C LYS A 16 39.65 -28.03 -1.09
N LYS A 17 39.80 -28.12 0.23
CA LYS A 17 40.87 -27.44 0.96
C LYS A 17 42.24 -28.00 0.56
N ALA A 18 42.37 -29.33 0.47
CA ALA A 18 43.60 -29.99 0.05
C ALA A 18 43.98 -29.65 -1.41
N MET A 19 43.01 -29.70 -2.33
CA MET A 19 43.21 -29.34 -3.73
C MET A 19 43.71 -27.89 -3.91
N LYS A 20 43.19 -26.95 -3.11
CA LYS A 20 43.63 -25.54 -3.15
C LYS A 20 45.01 -25.32 -2.57
N ALA A 21 45.42 -26.10 -1.57
CA ALA A 21 46.71 -25.92 -0.91
C ALA A 21 47.90 -26.22 -1.84
N GLY A 22 47.74 -27.15 -2.79
CA GLY A 22 48.81 -27.53 -3.72
C GLY A 22 48.96 -26.67 -4.97
N GLY A 23 48.00 -25.78 -5.29
CA GLY A 23 48.06 -24.91 -6.48
C GLY A 23 47.91 -25.61 -7.84
N TYR A 24 47.84 -26.95 -7.89
CA TYR A 24 47.69 -27.73 -9.12
C TYR A 24 46.24 -27.83 -9.62
N TYR A 25 45.25 -27.44 -8.82
CA TYR A 25 43.84 -27.59 -9.17
C TYR A 25 43.15 -26.23 -9.30
N SER A 26 42.60 -25.94 -10.48
CA SER A 26 41.67 -24.83 -10.69
C SER A 26 40.25 -25.28 -10.36
N ILE A 27 39.70 -24.78 -9.25
CA ILE A 27 38.35 -25.14 -8.80
C ILE A 27 37.38 -24.02 -9.17
N PRO A 28 36.45 -24.23 -10.13
CA PRO A 28 35.52 -23.19 -10.55
C PRO A 28 34.51 -22.84 -9.46
N THR A 29 34.01 -21.61 -9.52
CA THR A 29 32.95 -21.11 -8.63
C THR A 29 31.59 -21.73 -8.97
N LYS A 30 31.32 -22.01 -10.24
CA LYS A 30 30.10 -22.74 -10.67
C LYS A 30 30.31 -24.24 -10.54
N LYS A 31 29.38 -24.92 -9.88
CA LYS A 31 29.43 -26.39 -9.68
C LYS A 31 29.31 -27.19 -10.98
N SER A 32 28.81 -26.58 -12.05
CA SER A 32 28.64 -27.19 -13.37
C SER A 32 29.92 -27.19 -14.21
N GLU A 33 30.95 -26.43 -13.81
CA GLU A 33 32.21 -26.33 -14.53
C GLU A 33 33.21 -27.38 -13.99
N PRO A 34 34.07 -27.96 -14.85
CA PRO A 34 35.03 -28.98 -14.44
C PRO A 34 36.16 -28.39 -13.58
N ILE A 35 36.64 -29.17 -12.60
CA ILE A 35 37.91 -28.89 -11.94
C ILE A 35 39.02 -29.21 -12.93
N ALA A 36 39.91 -28.25 -13.20
CA ALA A 36 41.02 -28.44 -14.14
C ALA A 36 42.32 -28.71 -13.38
N LEU A 37 43.10 -29.66 -13.86
CA LEU A 37 44.47 -29.92 -13.40
C LEU A 37 45.44 -29.04 -14.18
N ARG A 38 46.39 -28.42 -13.48
CA ARG A 38 47.47 -27.60 -14.05
C ARG A 38 48.75 -28.40 -14.12
N SER A 39 49.58 -28.12 -15.12
CA SER A 39 50.92 -28.69 -15.26
C SER A 39 51.88 -28.18 -14.18
N GLU A 40 51.67 -26.95 -13.71
CA GLU A 40 52.49 -26.29 -12.69
C GLU A 40 51.60 -25.74 -11.55
N PRO A 41 52.12 -25.68 -10.31
CA PRO A 41 51.37 -25.13 -9.20
C PRO A 41 51.26 -23.61 -9.34
N VAL A 42 50.05 -23.09 -9.34
CA VAL A 42 49.79 -21.65 -9.32
C VAL A 42 49.42 -21.26 -7.90
N SER A 43 50.08 -20.22 -7.36
CA SER A 43 49.73 -19.73 -6.04
C SER A 43 48.33 -19.13 -6.05
N ARG A 44 47.66 -19.18 -4.91
CA ARG A 44 46.32 -18.59 -4.79
C ARG A 44 46.32 -17.09 -5.05
N ALA A 45 47.39 -16.39 -4.68
CA ALA A 45 47.56 -14.97 -4.99
C ALA A 45 47.58 -14.76 -6.52
N ASP A 46 48.35 -15.55 -7.26
CA ASP A 46 48.45 -15.42 -8.72
C ASP A 46 47.13 -15.75 -9.43
N GLU A 47 46.37 -16.73 -8.93
CA GLU A 47 45.02 -17.00 -9.42
C GLU A 47 44.09 -15.79 -9.26
N LEU A 48 44.12 -15.15 -8.09
CA LEU A 48 43.28 -13.99 -7.79
C LEU A 48 43.67 -12.78 -8.64
N LEU A 49 44.97 -12.54 -8.85
CA LEU A 49 45.49 -11.53 -9.77
C LEU A 49 45.03 -11.79 -11.21
N THR A 50 45.13 -13.05 -11.65
CA THR A 50 44.69 -13.46 -12.99
C THR A 50 43.20 -13.22 -13.18
N PHE A 51 42.39 -13.61 -12.19
CA PHE A 51 40.94 -13.40 -12.22
C PHE A 51 40.58 -11.91 -12.29
N PHE A 52 41.25 -11.06 -11.51
CA PHE A 52 41.07 -9.62 -11.59
C PHE A 52 41.47 -9.05 -12.96
N ASN A 53 42.62 -9.45 -13.50
CA ASN A 53 43.12 -8.93 -14.78
C ASN A 53 42.28 -9.38 -15.98
N GLN A 54 41.60 -10.52 -15.88
CA GLN A 54 40.68 -11.01 -16.92
C GLN A 54 39.28 -10.39 -16.83
N ALA A 55 38.93 -9.76 -15.70
CA ALA A 55 37.63 -9.13 -15.51
C ALA A 55 37.47 -7.89 -16.41
N ARG A 56 36.57 -8.00 -17.39
CA ARG A 56 36.35 -6.94 -18.39
C ARG A 56 35.29 -5.95 -17.92
N GLN A 57 34.31 -6.43 -17.16
CA GLN A 57 33.26 -5.57 -16.62
C GLN A 57 33.64 -5.07 -15.23
N PRO A 58 33.36 -3.80 -14.89
CA PRO A 58 33.66 -3.28 -13.56
C PRO A 58 33.00 -4.06 -12.41
N LYS A 59 31.83 -4.66 -12.64
CA LYS A 59 31.16 -5.50 -11.64
C LYS A 59 31.94 -6.79 -11.36
N GLU A 60 32.54 -7.39 -12.40
CA GLU A 60 33.43 -8.55 -12.26
C GLU A 60 34.71 -8.16 -11.52
N GLN A 61 35.26 -6.98 -11.81
CA GLN A 61 36.41 -6.43 -11.09
C GLN A 61 36.09 -6.26 -9.61
N GLY A 62 34.94 -5.67 -9.25
CA GLY A 62 34.51 -5.57 -7.85
C GLY A 62 34.43 -6.92 -7.15
N ALA A 63 33.85 -7.94 -7.81
CA ALA A 63 33.78 -9.30 -7.26
C ALA A 63 35.16 -9.95 -7.11
N ALA A 64 36.10 -9.69 -8.03
CA ALA A 64 37.47 -10.15 -7.95
C ALA A 64 38.21 -9.52 -6.75
N VAL A 65 38.02 -8.22 -6.54
CA VAL A 65 38.60 -7.51 -5.38
C VAL A 65 38.03 -8.04 -4.07
N ASP A 66 36.73 -8.32 -3.99
CA ASP A 66 36.14 -8.96 -2.81
C ASP A 66 36.79 -10.33 -2.49
N GLN A 67 37.22 -11.10 -3.51
CA GLN A 67 38.00 -12.33 -3.29
C GLN A 67 39.43 -12.05 -2.84
N ILE A 68 40.09 -11.04 -3.41
CA ILE A 68 41.43 -10.60 -2.99
C ILE A 68 41.42 -10.18 -1.53
N ILE A 69 40.46 -9.34 -1.12
CA ILE A 69 40.24 -8.92 0.26
C ILE A 69 40.12 -10.13 1.20
N LYS A 70 39.28 -11.11 0.82
CA LYS A 70 39.04 -12.31 1.62
C LYS A 70 40.30 -13.15 1.83
N PHE A 71 41.22 -13.15 0.86
CA PHE A 71 42.42 -13.97 0.87
C PHE A 71 43.71 -13.13 0.82
N HIS A 72 43.67 -11.91 1.34
CA HIS A 72 44.78 -10.96 1.31
C HIS A 72 46.06 -11.49 1.98
N GLY A 73 45.93 -12.39 2.97
CA GLY A 73 47.08 -13.03 3.63
C GLY A 73 47.88 -14.01 2.75
N GLU A 74 47.41 -14.33 1.55
CA GLU A 74 48.11 -15.22 0.61
C GLU A 74 49.15 -14.47 -0.24
N PHE A 75 49.16 -13.13 -0.21
CA PHE A 75 50.07 -12.28 -0.97
C PHE A 75 51.37 -12.06 -0.20
N LYS A 76 52.50 -12.44 -0.81
CA LYS A 76 53.82 -12.39 -0.17
C LYS A 76 54.44 -11.00 -0.22
N ASP A 77 54.18 -10.25 -1.30
CA ASP A 77 54.57 -8.85 -1.45
C ASP A 77 53.32 -8.04 -1.86
N PRO A 78 52.44 -7.71 -0.90
CA PRO A 78 51.22 -7.01 -1.18
C PRO A 78 51.45 -5.67 -1.87
N GLN A 79 52.51 -4.94 -1.52
CA GLN A 79 52.82 -3.65 -2.13
C GLN A 79 53.08 -3.80 -3.63
N PHE A 80 53.94 -4.73 -4.04
CA PHE A 80 54.20 -4.96 -5.46
C PHE A 80 52.99 -5.57 -6.19
N GLN A 81 52.31 -6.53 -5.55
CA GLN A 81 51.26 -7.33 -6.20
C GLN A 81 49.90 -6.63 -6.28
N LEU A 82 49.54 -5.80 -5.30
CA LEU A 82 48.19 -5.24 -5.16
C LEU A 82 48.11 -3.73 -5.42
N GLN A 83 49.23 -3.00 -5.39
CA GLN A 83 49.23 -1.56 -5.72
C GLN A 83 48.71 -1.29 -7.15
N PRO A 84 49.07 -2.06 -8.20
CA PRO A 84 48.50 -1.88 -9.53
C PRO A 84 46.98 -2.11 -9.59
N ILE A 85 46.46 -2.97 -8.69
CA ILE A 85 45.01 -3.21 -8.58
C ILE A 85 44.31 -1.99 -7.98
N ILE A 86 44.90 -1.35 -6.97
CA ILE A 86 44.37 -0.08 -6.42
C ILE A 86 44.24 0.96 -7.53
N GLU A 87 45.31 1.20 -8.30
CA GLU A 87 45.32 2.17 -9.40
C GLU A 87 44.27 1.85 -10.47
N LYS A 88 44.12 0.56 -10.81
CA LYS A 88 43.12 0.11 -11.78
C LYS A 88 41.68 0.32 -11.30
N ILE A 89 41.41 0.03 -10.03
CA ILE A 89 40.10 0.26 -9.40
C ILE A 89 39.78 1.75 -9.41
N GLU A 90 40.73 2.60 -9.00
CA GLU A 90 40.55 4.05 -8.94
C GLU A 90 40.29 4.66 -10.30
N SER A 91 41.06 4.25 -11.31
CA SER A 91 40.86 4.64 -12.70
C SER A 91 39.45 4.26 -13.20
N THR A 92 39.03 3.01 -12.95
CA THR A 92 37.72 2.50 -13.37
C THR A 92 36.58 3.21 -12.65
N ALA A 93 36.70 3.42 -11.34
CA ALA A 93 35.72 4.11 -10.52
C ALA A 93 35.53 5.56 -10.99
N GLY A 94 36.63 6.28 -11.28
CA GLY A 94 36.60 7.64 -11.81
C GLY A 94 35.93 7.74 -13.18
N GLN A 95 36.22 6.82 -14.11
CA GLN A 95 35.59 6.78 -15.43
C GLN A 95 34.07 6.53 -15.38
N ASN A 96 33.61 5.82 -14.35
CA ASN A 96 32.21 5.40 -14.22
C ASN A 96 31.35 6.28 -13.30
N GLN A 97 31.94 7.28 -12.63
CA GLN A 97 31.29 8.03 -11.56
C GLN A 97 29.94 8.63 -11.94
N LYS A 98 29.81 9.22 -13.15
CA LYS A 98 28.56 9.86 -13.58
C LYS A 98 27.53 8.90 -14.16
N LEU A 99 27.98 7.84 -14.85
CA LEU A 99 27.15 6.92 -15.63
C LEU A 99 26.67 5.72 -14.79
N HIS A 100 27.51 5.26 -13.87
CA HIS A 100 27.28 4.05 -13.08
C HIS A 100 27.65 4.26 -11.60
N SER A 101 27.02 5.26 -10.95
CA SER A 101 27.37 5.66 -9.58
C SER A 101 27.38 4.50 -8.56
N ALA A 102 26.41 3.58 -8.61
CA ALA A 102 26.37 2.43 -7.70
C ALA A 102 27.64 1.56 -7.79
N LEU A 103 28.11 1.31 -9.01
CA LEU A 103 29.35 0.58 -9.25
C LEU A 103 30.57 1.37 -8.72
N THR A 104 30.59 2.68 -8.90
CA THR A 104 31.66 3.54 -8.35
C THR A 104 31.71 3.44 -6.82
N PHE A 105 30.56 3.47 -6.13
CA PHE A 105 30.50 3.19 -4.68
C PHE A 105 31.06 1.82 -4.32
N GLU A 106 30.70 0.77 -5.07
CA GLU A 106 31.21 -0.58 -4.79
C GLU A 106 32.72 -0.70 -4.94
N LEU A 107 33.30 -0.07 -5.97
CA LEU A 107 34.73 -0.07 -6.25
C LEU A 107 35.51 0.74 -5.21
N VAL A 108 35.01 1.93 -4.85
CA VAL A 108 35.61 2.78 -3.80
C VAL A 108 35.62 2.06 -2.46
N LEU A 109 34.50 1.47 -2.05
CA LEU A 109 34.42 0.72 -0.79
C LEU A 109 35.36 -0.50 -0.77
N ALA A 110 35.48 -1.20 -1.90
CA ALA A 110 36.38 -2.36 -2.02
C ALA A 110 37.85 -1.93 -1.98
N ARG A 111 38.21 -0.82 -2.63
CA ARG A 111 39.55 -0.23 -2.51
C ARG A 111 39.85 0.11 -1.05
N ASP A 112 38.96 0.82 -0.37
CA ASP A 112 39.16 1.26 1.01
C ASP A 112 39.30 0.07 1.97
N ASP A 113 38.51 -0.99 1.75
CA ASP A 113 38.61 -2.27 2.46
C ASP A 113 39.98 -2.96 2.29
N LEU A 114 40.64 -2.76 1.15
CA LEU A 114 41.96 -3.32 0.88
C LEU A 114 43.06 -2.46 1.52
N LEU A 115 42.94 -1.14 1.43
CA LEU A 115 43.84 -0.18 2.08
C LEU A 115 43.83 -0.34 3.61
N GLU A 116 42.65 -0.56 4.21
CA GLU A 116 42.52 -0.78 5.66
C GLU A 116 43.19 -2.08 6.11
N ARG A 117 43.09 -3.15 5.32
CA ARG A 117 43.69 -4.45 5.64
C ARG A 117 45.19 -4.51 5.36
N ILE A 118 45.67 -3.70 4.42
CA ILE A 118 47.06 -3.74 3.94
C ILE A 118 47.63 -2.31 3.96
N PRO A 119 48.16 -1.85 5.11
CA PRO A 119 48.65 -0.48 5.28
C PRO A 119 49.81 -0.07 4.36
N GLN A 120 50.45 -1.03 3.70
CA GLN A 120 51.53 -0.80 2.72
C GLN A 120 51.00 -0.21 1.41
N LEU A 121 49.72 -0.44 1.11
CA LEU A 121 49.06 0.09 -0.07
C LEU A 121 48.66 1.55 0.12
N LYS A 122 48.68 2.32 -0.96
CA LYS A 122 48.32 3.75 -0.94
C LYS A 122 47.34 4.07 -2.05
N SER A 123 46.37 4.93 -1.74
CA SER A 123 45.51 5.54 -2.76
C SER A 123 46.34 6.50 -3.63
N THR A 124 46.08 6.52 -4.94
CA THR A 124 46.65 7.50 -5.88
C THR A 124 45.66 8.60 -6.24
N ARG A 125 44.40 8.47 -5.79
CA ARG A 125 43.29 9.40 -6.03
C ARG A 125 42.73 9.93 -4.70
N PRO A 126 43.41 10.91 -4.06
CA PRO A 126 42.94 11.49 -2.80
C PRO A 126 41.60 12.24 -2.94
N ASP A 127 41.20 12.56 -4.16
CA ASP A 127 39.91 13.17 -4.49
C ASP A 127 38.76 12.16 -4.54
N LEU A 128 39.05 10.87 -4.69
CA LEU A 128 38.03 9.81 -4.82
C LEU A 128 37.77 9.15 -3.46
N THR A 129 37.20 9.91 -2.51
CA THR A 129 36.84 9.39 -1.19
C THR A 129 35.35 9.03 -1.11
N LEU A 130 35.00 8.16 -0.15
CA LEU A 130 33.60 7.81 0.09
C LEU A 130 32.78 9.05 0.49
N GLU A 131 33.31 9.90 1.36
CA GLU A 131 32.65 11.11 1.84
C GLU A 131 32.36 12.07 0.70
N ARG A 132 33.33 12.28 -0.20
CA ARG A 132 33.15 13.14 -1.35
C ARG A 132 32.14 12.57 -2.34
N LEU A 133 32.18 11.26 -2.56
CA LEU A 133 31.21 10.58 -3.42
C LEU A 133 29.78 10.71 -2.87
N ILE A 134 29.60 10.57 -1.55
CA ILE A 134 28.30 10.80 -0.88
C ILE A 134 27.83 12.23 -1.08
N ALA A 135 28.71 13.21 -0.89
CA ALA A 135 28.37 14.63 -1.04
C ALA A 135 28.00 15.00 -2.49
N GLU A 136 28.75 14.48 -3.47
CA GLU A 136 28.49 14.73 -4.90
C GLU A 136 27.22 14.02 -5.40
N GLU A 137 26.89 12.87 -4.82
CA GLU A 137 25.73 12.04 -5.20
C GLU A 137 24.51 12.22 -4.28
N GLU A 138 24.54 13.22 -3.39
CA GLU A 138 23.60 13.38 -2.28
C GLU A 138 22.14 13.22 -2.73
N SER A 139 21.75 13.91 -3.82
CA SER A 139 20.39 13.91 -4.36
C SER A 139 19.96 12.54 -4.93
N ARG A 140 20.90 11.73 -5.40
CA ARG A 140 20.66 10.43 -6.06
C ARG A 140 20.79 9.23 -5.13
N LEU A 141 21.28 9.41 -3.90
CA LEU A 141 21.50 8.33 -2.92
C LEU A 141 20.32 7.36 -2.79
N THR A 142 19.09 7.86 -2.70
CA THR A 142 17.87 7.02 -2.60
C THR A 142 17.74 6.01 -3.74
N THR A 143 18.22 6.34 -4.94
CA THR A 143 18.18 5.47 -6.13
C THR A 143 19.44 4.61 -6.31
N ILE A 144 20.56 5.05 -5.71
CA ILE A 144 21.86 4.38 -5.82
C ILE A 144 21.97 3.28 -4.78
N LEU A 145 21.70 3.60 -3.50
CA LEU A 145 21.95 2.71 -2.38
C LEU A 145 21.24 1.35 -2.49
N PRO A 146 19.95 1.26 -2.90
CA PRO A 146 19.27 -0.03 -3.00
C PRO A 146 19.92 -1.00 -4.00
N LYS A 147 20.72 -0.50 -4.94
CA LYS A 147 21.46 -1.30 -5.93
C LYS A 147 22.74 -1.92 -5.35
N LEU A 148 23.22 -1.43 -4.21
CA LEU A 148 24.41 -1.93 -3.54
C LEU A 148 24.11 -3.21 -2.74
N PRO A 149 25.10 -4.10 -2.57
CA PRO A 149 25.03 -5.16 -1.56
C PRO A 149 24.76 -4.59 -0.15
N SER A 150 24.01 -5.32 0.68
CA SER A 150 23.58 -4.85 2.01
C SER A 150 24.70 -4.37 2.92
N ALA A 151 25.83 -5.07 2.95
CA ALA A 151 26.99 -4.65 3.73
C ALA A 151 27.58 -3.32 3.24
N LYS A 152 27.66 -3.12 1.92
CA LYS A 152 28.21 -1.91 1.30
C LYS A 152 27.25 -0.72 1.50
N GLU A 153 25.95 -0.92 1.30
CA GLU A 153 24.92 0.10 1.61
C GLU A 153 25.03 0.59 3.05
N ARG A 154 25.17 -0.33 4.02
CA ARG A 154 25.33 0.03 5.43
C ARG A 154 26.54 0.92 5.66
N ARG A 155 27.69 0.60 5.07
CA ARG A 155 28.90 1.42 5.18
C ARG A 155 28.70 2.82 4.61
N VAL A 156 27.98 2.96 3.49
CA VAL A 156 27.65 4.29 2.94
C VAL A 156 26.74 5.07 3.90
N LEU A 157 25.71 4.42 4.47
CA LEU A 157 24.83 5.07 5.44
C LEU A 157 25.57 5.50 6.71
N GLN A 158 26.50 4.69 7.21
CA GLN A 158 27.33 5.02 8.38
C GLN A 158 28.31 6.19 8.12
N ALA A 159 28.67 6.43 6.86
CA ALA A 159 29.53 7.55 6.47
C ALA A 159 28.75 8.88 6.27
N LEU A 160 27.41 8.86 6.28
CA LEU A 160 26.58 10.07 6.09
C LEU A 160 26.94 11.23 7.05
N PRO A 161 27.13 11.01 8.38
CA PRO A 161 27.44 12.10 9.30
C PRO A 161 28.75 12.82 8.96
N ARG A 162 29.78 12.05 8.59
CA ARG A 162 31.09 12.60 8.19
C ARG A 162 31.02 13.29 6.83
N ALA A 163 30.24 12.73 5.90
CA ALA A 163 30.16 13.22 4.53
C ALA A 163 29.33 14.49 4.37
N LEU A 164 28.23 14.61 5.13
CA LEU A 164 27.24 15.68 4.92
C LEU A 164 27.22 16.72 6.05
N GLY A 165 27.96 16.49 7.14
CA GLY A 165 27.93 17.36 8.33
C GLY A 165 26.49 17.52 8.81
N ASP A 166 26.11 18.71 9.30
CA ASP A 166 24.79 18.98 9.90
C ASP A 166 23.58 18.62 9.03
N ARG A 167 23.76 18.52 7.70
CA ARG A 167 22.68 18.17 6.76
C ARG A 167 22.31 16.69 6.76
N TRP A 168 23.17 15.83 7.34
CA TRP A 168 23.01 14.37 7.26
C TRP A 168 21.69 13.89 7.87
N VAL A 169 21.27 14.49 8.99
CA VAL A 169 20.04 14.14 9.73
C VAL A 169 18.82 14.30 8.82
N THR A 170 18.66 15.49 8.24
CA THR A 170 17.56 15.80 7.32
C THR A 170 17.59 14.90 6.09
N ARG A 171 18.78 14.67 5.53
CA ARG A 171 18.92 13.83 4.33
C ARG A 171 18.58 12.37 4.61
N ALA A 172 19.05 11.82 5.73
CA ALA A 172 18.75 10.47 6.15
C ALA A 172 17.25 10.28 6.39
N TRP A 173 16.59 11.25 7.03
CA TRP A 173 15.13 11.23 7.17
C TRP A 173 14.39 11.21 5.81
N GLN A 174 14.76 12.10 4.88
CA GLN A 174 14.19 12.11 3.53
C GLN A 174 14.37 10.78 2.80
N MET A 175 15.54 10.15 2.94
CA MET A 175 15.83 8.84 2.36
C MET A 175 14.98 7.74 3.00
N MET A 176 14.75 7.79 4.31
CA MET A 176 13.89 6.85 5.02
C MET A 176 12.44 6.92 4.51
N MET A 177 11.96 8.12 4.18
CA MET A 177 10.62 8.39 3.63
C MET A 177 10.41 7.90 2.18
N SER A 178 11.44 7.35 1.52
CA SER A 178 11.36 6.85 0.13
C SER A 178 10.61 5.52 -0.05
N ASN A 179 9.99 5.01 1.02
CA ASN A 179 9.28 3.72 1.06
C ASN A 179 10.17 2.52 0.63
N ASN A 180 11.45 2.56 0.95
CA ASN A 180 12.38 1.45 0.72
C ASN A 180 12.64 0.68 2.02
N GLN A 181 12.36 -0.62 2.02
CA GLN A 181 12.51 -1.49 3.20
C GLN A 181 13.92 -1.45 3.82
N ARG A 182 14.96 -1.54 2.99
CA ARG A 182 16.35 -1.62 3.47
C ARG A 182 16.75 -0.33 4.15
N LEU A 183 16.39 0.81 3.57
CA LEU A 183 16.64 2.14 4.15
C LEU A 183 15.85 2.33 5.44
N ALA A 184 14.56 1.99 5.45
CA ALA A 184 13.70 2.06 6.64
C ALA A 184 14.26 1.26 7.83
N SER A 185 14.92 0.12 7.57
CA SER A 185 15.51 -0.72 8.62
C SER A 185 16.92 -0.30 9.09
N GLN A 186 17.69 0.40 8.25
CA GLN A 186 19.10 0.70 8.54
C GLN A 186 19.33 2.12 9.02
N ILE A 187 18.60 3.10 8.46
CA ILE A 187 18.78 4.52 8.82
C ILE A 187 18.53 4.77 10.32
N PRO A 188 17.49 4.19 10.97
CA PRO A 188 17.31 4.35 12.41
C PRO A 188 18.53 3.96 13.24
N ARG A 189 19.28 2.93 12.81
CA ARG A 189 20.51 2.52 13.49
C ARG A 189 21.59 3.58 13.38
N VAL A 190 21.73 4.23 12.22
CA VAL A 190 22.67 5.34 12.04
C VAL A 190 22.32 6.52 12.94
N PHE A 191 21.03 6.85 13.10
CA PHE A 191 20.58 7.84 14.08
C PHE A 191 21.00 7.48 15.50
N ILE A 192 20.72 6.26 15.95
CA ILE A 192 21.03 5.80 17.31
C ILE A 192 22.55 5.74 17.55
N GLU A 193 23.31 5.16 16.62
CA GLU A 193 24.78 5.03 16.70
C GLU A 193 25.48 6.41 16.78
N ASN A 194 24.85 7.47 16.28
CA ASN A 194 25.39 8.83 16.32
C ASN A 194 24.71 9.72 17.38
N GLY A 195 23.92 9.15 18.30
CA GLY A 195 23.34 9.90 19.43
C GLY A 195 22.10 10.75 19.09
N HIS A 196 21.49 10.59 17.92
CA HIS A 196 20.33 11.36 17.46
C HIS A 196 19.00 10.61 17.61
N GLN A 197 18.87 9.80 18.66
CA GLN A 197 17.65 9.03 18.90
C GLN A 197 16.44 9.95 19.19
N ALA A 198 16.64 11.05 19.90
CA ALA A 198 15.57 11.98 20.24
C ALA A 198 14.98 12.67 19.00
N GLU A 199 15.84 13.05 18.05
CA GLU A 199 15.45 13.65 16.78
C GLU A 199 14.73 12.63 15.89
N LEU A 200 15.23 11.38 15.83
CA LEU A 200 14.52 10.30 15.14
C LEU A 200 13.10 10.11 15.70
N VAL A 201 12.96 10.04 17.02
CA VAL A 201 11.65 9.91 17.69
C VAL A 201 10.76 11.09 17.34
N SER A 202 11.28 12.32 17.37
CA SER A 202 10.53 13.53 17.03
C SER A 202 10.02 13.53 15.58
N PHE A 203 10.85 13.06 14.64
CA PHE A 203 10.43 12.92 13.24
C PHE A 203 9.37 11.84 13.06
N LEU A 204 9.53 10.69 13.70
CA LEU A 204 8.56 9.59 13.64
C LEU A 204 7.22 9.99 14.26
N GLU A 205 7.25 10.63 15.44
CA GLU A 205 6.06 11.14 16.12
C GLU A 205 5.27 12.09 15.21
N ARG A 206 5.98 13.06 14.62
CA ARG A 206 5.39 13.99 13.66
C ARG A 206 4.80 13.25 12.45
N ALA A 207 5.52 12.30 11.88
CA ALA A 207 5.06 11.56 10.70
C ALA A 207 3.86 10.66 10.97
N VAL A 208 3.78 10.07 12.17
CA VAL A 208 2.63 9.29 12.63
C VAL A 208 1.42 10.19 12.84
N ARG A 209 1.58 11.29 13.59
CA ARG A 209 0.52 12.26 13.88
C ARG A 209 -0.05 12.93 12.63
N GLU A 210 0.83 13.33 11.70
CA GLU A 210 0.45 13.93 10.41
C GLU A 210 0.03 12.88 9.37
N HIS A 211 0.05 11.59 9.74
CA HIS A 211 -0.26 10.45 8.87
C HIS A 211 0.57 10.42 7.58
N SER A 212 1.76 11.03 7.57
CA SER A 212 2.63 11.15 6.39
C SER A 212 3.64 10.01 6.27
N ALA A 213 3.83 9.20 7.32
CA ALA A 213 4.76 8.08 7.34
C ALA A 213 4.50 7.06 6.20
N ALA A 214 5.57 6.59 5.57
CA ALA A 214 5.53 5.57 4.53
C ALA A 214 5.30 4.16 5.14
N SER A 215 4.72 3.25 4.35
CA SER A 215 4.35 1.90 4.81
C SER A 215 5.54 1.09 5.35
N GLU A 216 6.71 1.19 4.72
CA GLU A 216 7.93 0.51 5.20
C GLU A 216 8.44 1.06 6.55
N ILE A 217 8.22 2.35 6.84
CA ILE A 217 8.56 2.94 8.15
C ILE A 217 7.62 2.42 9.23
N LEU A 218 6.31 2.42 8.95
CA LEU A 218 5.31 1.93 9.90
C LEU A 218 5.50 0.43 10.17
N LEU A 219 5.81 -0.35 9.14
CA LEU A 219 6.14 -1.77 9.26
C LEU A 219 7.36 -1.99 10.16
N TRP A 220 8.43 -1.21 9.94
CA TRP A 220 9.63 -1.26 10.77
C TRP A 220 9.33 -0.85 12.22
N LEU A 221 8.62 0.27 12.43
CA LEU A 221 8.28 0.78 13.76
C LEU A 221 7.44 -0.22 14.56
N CYS A 222 6.48 -0.90 13.93
CA CYS A 222 5.68 -1.91 14.61
C CYS A 222 6.51 -3.14 15.02
N ARG A 223 7.55 -3.50 14.25
CA ARG A 223 8.48 -4.59 14.60
C ARG A 223 9.44 -4.21 15.71
N GLU A 224 9.88 -2.96 15.73
CA GLU A 224 10.80 -2.41 16.74
C GLU A 224 10.06 -1.75 17.93
N ARG A 225 8.75 -1.99 18.07
CA ARG A 225 7.87 -1.26 19.00
C ARG A 225 8.34 -1.25 20.45
N ALA A 226 9.03 -2.31 20.90
CA ALA A 226 9.61 -2.40 22.23
C ALA A 226 10.70 -1.33 22.49
N SER A 227 11.42 -0.92 21.44
CA SER A 227 12.47 0.10 21.49
C SER A 227 11.91 1.53 21.42
N PHE A 228 10.64 1.69 21.01
CA PHE A 228 10.01 2.99 20.77
C PHE A 228 8.63 3.12 21.45
N PRO A 229 8.50 2.81 22.76
CA PRO A 229 7.20 2.71 23.41
C PRO A 229 6.38 4.02 23.42
N SER A 230 7.04 5.18 23.30
CA SER A 230 6.36 6.48 23.22
C SER A 230 5.61 6.70 21.90
N LEU A 231 5.96 5.96 20.84
CA LEU A 231 5.34 6.06 19.52
C LEU A 231 4.22 5.03 19.31
N ILE A 232 4.03 4.12 20.27
CA ILE A 232 3.05 3.03 20.20
C ILE A 232 1.77 3.51 20.86
N THR A 233 1.05 4.37 20.13
CA THR A 233 -0.19 5.03 20.56
C THR A 233 -1.29 4.79 19.53
N PRO A 234 -2.57 5.10 19.84
CA PRO A 234 -3.68 4.97 18.88
C PRO A 234 -3.46 5.69 17.53
N ASP A 235 -2.64 6.75 17.52
CA ASP A 235 -2.25 7.46 16.29
C ASP A 235 -1.45 6.56 15.33
N LEU A 236 -0.70 5.58 15.84
CA LEU A 236 0.03 4.61 15.03
C LEU A 236 -0.93 3.78 14.17
N LEU A 237 -2.00 3.25 14.77
CA LEU A 237 -3.02 2.49 14.02
C LEU A 237 -3.68 3.37 12.97
N THR A 238 -3.95 4.62 13.31
CA THR A 238 -4.52 5.59 12.38
C THR A 238 -3.59 5.88 11.21
N ALA A 239 -2.29 6.05 11.47
CA ALA A 239 -1.27 6.24 10.44
C ALA A 239 -1.13 5.00 9.55
N ILE A 240 -1.22 3.78 10.11
CA ILE A 240 -1.24 2.52 9.36
C ILE A 240 -2.42 2.50 8.39
N LEU A 241 -3.64 2.80 8.87
CA LEU A 241 -4.83 2.84 8.01
C LEU A 241 -4.67 3.83 6.87
N ALA A 242 -4.18 5.04 7.16
CA ALA A 242 -3.95 6.07 6.15
C ALA A 242 -2.89 5.67 5.12
N ALA A 243 -1.81 5.00 5.56
CA ALA A 243 -0.77 4.49 4.66
C ALA A 243 -1.29 3.38 3.75
N LEU A 244 -2.04 2.42 4.32
CA LEU A 244 -2.67 1.35 3.54
C LEU A 244 -3.66 1.90 2.51
N GLU A 245 -4.47 2.90 2.88
CA GLU A 245 -5.41 3.58 1.98
C GLU A 245 -4.72 4.25 0.80
N ARG A 246 -3.63 4.99 1.05
CA ARG A 246 -2.79 5.56 -0.03
C ARG A 246 -2.23 4.50 -0.97
N ASP A 247 -1.81 3.37 -0.42
CA ASP A 247 -1.22 2.28 -1.18
C ASP A 247 -2.25 1.53 -2.03
N GLN A 248 -3.55 1.50 -1.65
CA GLN A 248 -4.58 0.75 -2.39
C GLN A 248 -4.70 1.13 -3.88
N HIS A 249 -4.31 2.36 -4.23
CA HIS A 249 -4.33 2.86 -5.61
C HIS A 249 -3.07 2.53 -6.42
N ASN A 250 -2.11 1.82 -5.83
CA ASN A 250 -0.86 1.40 -6.45
C ASN A 250 -0.92 -0.11 -6.76
N GLU A 251 -0.68 -0.53 -8.01
CA GLU A 251 -0.87 -1.94 -8.45
C GLU A 251 -0.03 -2.97 -7.65
N ALA A 252 1.04 -2.53 -7.00
CA ALA A 252 1.89 -3.35 -6.12
C ALA A 252 1.30 -3.63 -4.71
N SER A 253 0.14 -3.04 -4.34
CA SER A 253 -0.37 -3.04 -2.96
C SER A 253 -1.30 -4.19 -2.57
N ARG A 254 -1.65 -5.09 -3.50
CA ARG A 254 -2.47 -6.28 -3.19
C ARG A 254 -1.82 -7.23 -2.20
N SER A 255 -0.51 -7.08 -1.94
CA SER A 255 0.26 -7.78 -0.90
C SER A 255 1.09 -6.80 -0.06
N SER A 256 0.43 -5.89 0.66
CA SER A 256 1.11 -4.98 1.59
C SER A 256 1.53 -5.73 2.85
N ARG A 257 2.85 -5.88 3.07
CA ARG A 257 3.40 -6.49 4.28
C ARG A 257 2.97 -5.79 5.57
N LEU A 258 2.64 -4.50 5.49
CA LEU A 258 2.09 -3.74 6.60
C LEU A 258 0.68 -4.22 6.97
N ARG A 259 -0.14 -4.52 5.96
CA ARG A 259 -1.46 -5.15 6.16
C ARG A 259 -1.29 -6.52 6.80
N ASP A 260 -0.39 -7.36 6.28
CA ASP A 260 -0.16 -8.70 6.82
C ASP A 260 0.28 -8.62 8.29
N LEU A 261 1.23 -7.72 8.62
CA LEU A 261 1.66 -7.49 10.00
C LEU A 261 0.50 -7.08 10.92
N LEU A 262 -0.37 -6.17 10.49
CA LEU A 262 -1.52 -5.72 11.30
C LEU A 262 -2.49 -6.88 11.62
N LEU A 263 -2.68 -7.79 10.67
CA LEU A 263 -3.60 -8.92 10.81
C LEU A 263 -3.00 -10.08 11.59
N GLU A 264 -1.72 -10.38 11.37
CA GLU A 264 -1.03 -11.54 11.94
C GLU A 264 -0.50 -11.28 13.36
N ASP A 265 -0.01 -10.07 13.65
CA ASP A 265 0.50 -9.72 14.98
C ASP A 265 -0.66 -9.54 15.96
N ARG A 266 -0.86 -10.54 16.83
CA ARG A 266 -1.95 -10.59 17.81
C ARG A 266 -1.77 -9.60 18.98
N GLU A 267 -0.54 -9.17 19.25
CA GLU A 267 -0.21 -8.30 20.38
C GLU A 267 -0.24 -6.81 19.98
N LEU A 268 0.00 -6.49 18.70
CA LEU A 268 0.09 -5.10 18.22
C LEU A 268 -1.06 -4.19 18.67
N ILE A 269 -2.32 -4.64 18.54
CA ILE A 269 -3.48 -3.85 19.00
C ILE A 269 -3.43 -3.63 20.52
N SER A 270 -3.10 -4.68 21.29
CA SER A 270 -2.94 -4.55 22.75
C SER A 270 -1.85 -3.54 23.12
N ASP A 271 -0.72 -3.58 22.42
CA ASP A 271 0.41 -2.68 22.67
C ASP A 271 0.04 -1.21 22.35
N ILE A 272 -0.63 -0.98 21.21
CA ILE A 272 -1.09 0.35 20.77
C ILE A 272 -2.04 1.00 21.78
N PHE A 273 -2.89 0.19 22.42
CA PHE A 273 -3.91 0.67 23.35
C PHE A 273 -3.50 0.55 24.82
N ALA A 274 -2.32 0.03 25.14
CA ALA A 274 -1.89 -0.26 26.52
C ALA A 274 -2.00 0.94 27.49
N LYS A 275 -1.89 2.17 26.97
CA LYS A 275 -1.98 3.42 27.75
C LYS A 275 -3.04 4.40 27.21
N ALA A 276 -3.93 3.94 26.35
CA ALA A 276 -4.91 4.80 25.69
C ALA A 276 -6.18 4.95 26.54
N ASP A 277 -6.76 6.15 26.54
CA ASP A 277 -8.09 6.36 27.10
C ASP A 277 -9.20 5.90 26.15
N ILE A 278 -10.41 5.75 26.70
CA ILE A 278 -11.58 5.29 25.96
C ILE A 278 -11.99 6.23 24.82
N GLY A 279 -11.68 7.53 24.91
CA GLY A 279 -11.93 8.51 23.85
C GLY A 279 -11.05 8.25 22.64
N ALA A 280 -9.75 8.08 22.85
CA ALA A 280 -8.81 7.72 21.78
C ALA A 280 -9.18 6.36 21.14
N ALA A 281 -9.57 5.37 21.95
CA ALA A 281 -10.05 4.08 21.45
C ALA A 281 -11.32 4.20 20.60
N ARG A 282 -12.28 5.03 21.04
CA ARG A 282 -13.50 5.35 20.27
C ARG A 282 -13.19 5.98 18.91
N ASP A 283 -12.25 6.91 18.84
CA ASP A 283 -11.93 7.59 17.58
C ASP A 283 -11.24 6.68 16.56
N VAL A 284 -10.34 5.81 17.02
CA VAL A 284 -9.74 4.78 16.14
C VAL A 284 -10.78 3.75 15.69
N MET A 285 -11.70 3.36 16.58
CA MET A 285 -12.79 2.45 16.24
C MET A 285 -13.73 3.02 15.17
N ARG A 286 -14.05 4.33 15.23
CA ARG A 286 -14.78 5.01 14.14
C ARG A 286 -14.04 4.94 12.81
N ARG A 287 -12.73 5.17 12.79
CA ARG A 287 -11.92 5.06 11.57
C ARG A 287 -11.86 3.64 11.02
N LEU A 288 -11.75 2.62 11.89
CA LEU A 288 -11.81 1.22 11.50
C LEU A 288 -13.15 0.81 10.88
N LEU A 289 -14.26 1.36 11.37
CA LEU A 289 -15.59 1.12 10.78
C LEU A 289 -15.69 1.73 9.38
N LEU A 290 -15.18 2.94 9.20
CA LEU A 290 -15.33 3.73 7.97
C LEU A 290 -14.29 3.43 6.88
N THR A 291 -13.15 2.82 7.22
CA THR A 291 -12.06 2.62 6.25
C THR A 291 -12.45 1.72 5.06
N PRO A 292 -12.10 2.05 3.81
CA PRO A 292 -12.29 1.16 2.66
C PRO A 292 -11.19 0.09 2.54
N VAL A 293 -10.20 0.08 3.45
CA VAL A 293 -8.99 -0.74 3.32
C VAL A 293 -9.25 -2.25 3.41
N PHE A 294 -10.25 -2.62 4.20
CA PHE A 294 -10.54 -4.00 4.59
C PHE A 294 -11.94 -4.41 4.18
N ASP A 295 -12.14 -5.72 3.99
CA ASP A 295 -13.49 -6.30 3.88
C ASP A 295 -14.19 -6.35 5.25
N ASP A 296 -15.50 -6.60 5.24
CA ASP A 296 -16.33 -6.60 6.45
C ASP A 296 -15.83 -7.62 7.50
N LEU A 297 -15.34 -8.78 7.07
CA LEU A 297 -14.83 -9.82 7.97
C LEU A 297 -13.56 -9.37 8.69
N THR A 298 -12.61 -8.83 7.95
CA THR A 298 -11.33 -8.34 8.49
C THR A 298 -11.56 -7.16 9.42
N LYS A 299 -12.47 -6.22 9.07
CA LYS A 299 -12.86 -5.13 9.96
C LYS A 299 -13.43 -5.67 11.27
N ARG A 300 -14.38 -6.61 11.21
CA ARG A 300 -14.98 -7.23 12.40
C ARG A 300 -13.92 -7.88 13.30
N SER A 301 -12.95 -8.58 12.71
CA SER A 301 -11.82 -9.17 13.47
C SER A 301 -11.00 -8.11 14.20
N LEU A 302 -10.58 -7.04 13.51
CA LEU A 302 -9.81 -5.96 14.13
C LEU A 302 -10.61 -5.23 15.21
N ILE A 303 -11.89 -4.97 14.96
CA ILE A 303 -12.80 -4.33 15.90
C ILE A 303 -13.00 -5.21 17.14
N ALA A 304 -13.20 -6.51 16.99
CA ALA A 304 -13.33 -7.44 18.11
C ALA A 304 -12.09 -7.43 19.02
N ARG A 305 -10.89 -7.25 18.45
CA ARG A 305 -9.65 -7.08 19.23
C ARG A 305 -9.65 -5.79 20.05
N VAL A 306 -10.22 -4.70 19.54
CA VAL A 306 -10.37 -3.43 20.29
C VAL A 306 -11.45 -3.55 21.37
N ILE A 307 -12.62 -4.14 21.05
CA ILE A 307 -13.70 -4.39 22.02
C ILE A 307 -13.22 -5.25 23.18
N LYS A 308 -12.37 -6.25 22.93
CA LYS A 308 -11.77 -7.07 23.99
C LYS A 308 -10.99 -6.23 25.02
N LEU A 309 -10.39 -5.11 24.61
CA LEU A 309 -9.67 -4.19 25.49
C LEU A 309 -10.60 -3.14 26.11
N TYR A 310 -11.64 -2.72 25.37
CA TYR A 310 -12.63 -1.73 25.80
C TYR A 310 -14.06 -2.23 25.55
N PRO A 311 -14.63 -3.05 26.46
CA PRO A 311 -15.95 -3.64 26.29
C PRO A 311 -17.07 -2.61 26.11
N ASP A 312 -16.95 -1.43 26.73
CA ASP A 312 -17.92 -0.33 26.62
C ASP A 312 -18.14 0.15 25.18
N LEU A 313 -17.14 -0.05 24.31
CA LEU A 313 -17.23 0.30 22.91
C LEU A 313 -18.00 -0.72 22.08
N GLU A 314 -18.40 -1.86 22.65
CA GLU A 314 -19.25 -2.85 21.97
C GLU A 314 -20.51 -2.19 21.40
N SER A 315 -21.11 -1.27 22.15
CA SER A 315 -22.26 -0.44 21.73
C SER A 315 -22.00 0.41 20.48
N MET A 316 -20.77 0.61 20.03
CA MET A 316 -20.51 1.28 18.76
C MET A 316 -20.67 0.34 17.55
N VAL A 317 -20.67 -0.97 17.80
CA VAL A 317 -20.96 -2.03 16.82
C VAL A 317 -22.36 -2.57 17.02
N THR A 318 -22.79 -2.75 18.27
CA THR A 318 -24.08 -3.34 18.66
C THR A 318 -25.17 -2.29 18.94
N GLY A 319 -24.79 -1.06 19.28
CA GLY A 319 -25.68 0.12 19.39
C GLY A 319 -25.81 0.90 18.08
N GLY A 320 -25.33 0.31 16.98
CA GLY A 320 -25.90 0.48 15.65
C GLY A 320 -26.80 -0.71 15.34
N GLN A 321 -27.90 -0.81 16.09
CA GLN A 321 -28.97 -1.82 15.99
C GLN A 321 -28.60 -3.29 16.25
N PRO A 322 -29.57 -4.12 16.71
CA PRO A 322 -29.49 -5.58 16.63
C PRO A 322 -29.26 -5.98 15.16
N GLU A 323 -29.18 -7.27 14.83
CA GLU A 323 -29.34 -7.68 13.43
C GLU A 323 -30.68 -7.18 12.87
N GLU A 324 -30.75 -5.93 12.41
CA GLU A 324 -31.60 -5.59 11.30
C GLU A 324 -31.03 -6.41 10.16
N LYS A 325 -31.86 -7.28 9.60
CA LYS A 325 -31.93 -7.42 8.15
C LYS A 325 -31.51 -6.07 7.57
N ARG A 326 -30.27 -5.91 7.08
CA ARG A 326 -29.83 -4.68 6.40
C ARG A 326 -31.02 -4.29 5.53
N GLU A 327 -31.77 -3.22 5.87
CA GLU A 327 -33.09 -3.02 5.28
C GLU A 327 -32.92 -3.08 3.77
N SER A 328 -33.45 -4.15 3.18
CA SER A 328 -33.26 -4.42 1.78
C SER A 328 -33.93 -3.29 1.03
N LEU A 329 -33.18 -2.58 0.19
CA LEU A 329 -33.73 -1.54 -0.65
C LEU A 329 -34.64 -2.22 -1.69
N VAL A 330 -35.94 -2.25 -1.40
CA VAL A 330 -36.93 -2.74 -2.37
C VAL A 330 -36.98 -1.77 -3.54
N VAL A 331 -36.76 -2.29 -4.75
CA VAL A 331 -36.69 -1.51 -6.00
C VAL A 331 -37.35 -2.31 -7.13
N SER A 332 -37.86 -1.63 -8.16
CA SER A 332 -38.27 -2.33 -9.38
C SER A 332 -37.08 -3.02 -10.06
N TRP A 333 -37.35 -4.07 -10.84
CA TRP A 333 -36.33 -4.67 -11.69
C TRP A 333 -35.80 -3.67 -12.72
N SER A 334 -36.70 -2.87 -13.31
CA SER A 334 -36.33 -1.79 -14.24
C SER A 334 -35.30 -0.82 -13.64
N SER A 335 -35.53 -0.35 -12.42
CA SER A 335 -34.62 0.58 -11.74
C SER A 335 -33.32 -0.08 -11.29
N LEU A 336 -33.38 -1.36 -10.88
CA LEU A 336 -32.17 -2.11 -10.56
C LEU A 336 -31.25 -2.27 -11.77
N ASP A 337 -31.83 -2.59 -12.94
CA ASP A 337 -31.05 -2.80 -14.16
C ASP A 337 -30.50 -1.47 -14.70
N LYS A 338 -31.25 -0.36 -14.61
CA LYS A 338 -30.72 0.99 -14.88
C LYS A 338 -29.50 1.33 -14.02
N ARG A 339 -29.55 1.02 -12.72
CA ARG A 339 -28.43 1.27 -11.79
C ARG A 339 -27.23 0.36 -12.05
N LYS A 340 -27.45 -0.89 -12.45
CA LYS A 340 -26.37 -1.78 -12.90
C LYS A 340 -25.73 -1.27 -14.18
N ALA A 341 -26.51 -0.83 -15.15
CA ALA A 341 -26.00 -0.23 -16.39
C ALA A 341 -25.17 1.04 -16.11
N GLU A 342 -25.64 1.92 -15.21
CA GLU A 342 -24.90 3.09 -14.74
C GLU A 342 -23.56 2.69 -14.11
N TYR A 343 -23.56 1.68 -13.24
CA TYR A 343 -22.34 1.16 -12.61
C TYR A 343 -21.37 0.59 -13.64
N GLU A 344 -21.85 -0.23 -14.58
CA GLU A 344 -21.04 -0.82 -15.64
C GLU A 344 -20.40 0.22 -16.55
N GLU A 345 -21.16 1.25 -16.96
CA GLU A 345 -20.64 2.37 -17.75
C GLU A 345 -19.52 3.09 -16.99
N LEU A 346 -19.69 3.28 -15.68
CA LEU A 346 -18.73 3.96 -14.83
C LEU A 346 -17.40 3.19 -14.74
N ILE A 347 -17.46 1.87 -14.55
CA ILE A 347 -16.26 1.03 -14.42
C ILE A 347 -15.58 0.71 -15.77
N LYS A 348 -16.35 0.48 -16.83
CA LYS A 348 -15.83 0.04 -18.14
C LYS A 348 -15.44 1.21 -19.05
N LYS A 349 -16.04 2.39 -18.88
CA LYS A 349 -15.81 3.56 -19.75
C LYS A 349 -15.25 4.76 -18.99
N LYS A 350 -16.04 5.35 -18.08
CA LYS A 350 -15.73 6.68 -17.49
C LYS A 350 -14.44 6.70 -16.67
N ILE A 351 -14.22 5.72 -15.79
CA ILE A 351 -12.98 5.64 -14.99
C ILE A 351 -11.75 5.40 -15.87
N PRO A 352 -11.75 4.42 -16.80
CA PRO A 352 -10.64 4.24 -17.74
C PRO A 352 -10.34 5.49 -18.59
N GLU A 353 -11.36 6.18 -19.11
CA GLU A 353 -11.21 7.41 -19.89
C GLU A 353 -10.55 8.52 -19.07
N ASN A 354 -11.06 8.81 -17.87
CA ASN A 354 -10.47 9.79 -16.98
C ASN A 354 -9.01 9.44 -16.58
N THR A 355 -8.70 8.14 -16.47
CA THR A 355 -7.33 7.69 -16.22
C THR A 355 -6.40 8.03 -17.39
N ARG A 356 -6.87 7.90 -18.64
CA ARG A 356 -6.12 8.33 -19.84
C ARG A 356 -5.95 9.84 -19.90
N GLU A 357 -6.98 10.61 -19.54
CA GLU A 357 -6.91 12.08 -19.46
C GLU A 357 -5.86 12.54 -18.44
N ILE A 358 -5.79 11.91 -17.26
CA ILE A 358 -4.77 12.22 -16.25
C ILE A 358 -3.36 11.91 -16.78
N ALA A 359 -3.20 10.80 -17.50
CA ALA A 359 -1.91 10.41 -18.08
C ALA A 359 -1.47 11.41 -19.17
N LEU A 360 -2.41 11.87 -20.01
CA LEU A 360 -2.17 12.87 -21.03
C LEU A 360 -1.83 14.24 -20.40
N ALA A 361 -2.62 14.69 -19.43
CA ALA A 361 -2.38 15.93 -18.69
C ALA A 361 -1.00 15.94 -18.01
N ARG A 362 -0.55 14.77 -17.52
CA ARG A 362 0.78 14.60 -16.91
C ARG A 362 1.93 14.76 -17.91
N SER A 363 1.70 14.48 -19.20
CA SER A 363 2.74 14.58 -20.24
C SER A 363 3.14 16.02 -20.59
N TYR A 364 2.33 17.02 -20.21
CA TYR A 364 2.59 18.44 -20.49
C TYR A 364 3.60 19.12 -19.54
N GLY A 365 4.26 18.36 -18.66
CA GLY A 365 5.48 18.77 -17.97
C GLY A 365 5.27 19.60 -16.70
N ASP A 366 4.74 20.83 -16.80
CA ASP A 366 4.59 21.71 -15.64
C ASP A 366 3.26 21.47 -14.91
N LEU A 367 3.31 20.63 -13.88
CA LEU A 367 2.12 20.18 -13.13
C LEU A 367 1.62 21.22 -12.12
N SER A 368 2.39 22.26 -11.84
CA SER A 368 2.09 23.22 -10.76
C SER A 368 0.99 24.21 -11.16
N GLU A 369 0.94 24.60 -12.44
CA GLU A 369 -0.07 25.49 -13.04
C GLU A 369 -1.11 24.78 -13.92
N ASN A 370 -0.95 23.47 -14.20
CA ASN A 370 -1.81 22.73 -15.10
C ASN A 370 -3.23 22.53 -14.51
N PHE A 371 -4.17 23.36 -14.97
CA PHE A 371 -5.57 23.38 -14.54
C PHE A 371 -6.27 22.08 -14.93
N GLU A 372 -5.93 21.53 -16.09
CA GLU A 372 -6.48 20.31 -16.66
C GLU A 372 -6.12 19.08 -15.81
N PHE A 373 -4.90 19.02 -15.28
CA PHE A 373 -4.48 17.95 -14.36
C PHE A 373 -5.25 18.01 -13.03
N LYS A 374 -5.42 19.21 -12.46
CA LYS A 374 -6.18 19.40 -11.21
C LYS A 374 -7.66 19.04 -11.42
N ALA A 375 -8.26 19.49 -12.51
CA ALA A 375 -9.64 19.17 -12.86
C ALA A 375 -9.85 17.67 -13.10
N ALA A 376 -8.94 17.01 -13.85
CA ALA A 376 -9.02 15.58 -14.10
C ALA A 376 -8.89 14.75 -12.81
N LYS A 377 -8.04 15.19 -11.86
CA LYS A 377 -7.92 14.58 -10.53
C LYS A 377 -9.14 14.77 -9.65
N GLN A 378 -9.77 15.95 -9.69
CA GLN A 378 -11.03 16.19 -8.99
C GLN A 378 -12.15 15.33 -9.57
N MET A 379 -12.23 15.23 -10.90
CA MET A 379 -13.18 14.35 -11.58
C MET A 379 -12.96 12.88 -11.22
N GLN A 380 -11.71 12.44 -11.10
CA GLN A 380 -11.37 11.09 -10.61
C GLN A 380 -11.97 10.82 -9.22
N ALA A 381 -11.86 11.78 -8.29
CA ALA A 381 -12.43 11.65 -6.95
C ALA A 381 -13.96 11.57 -6.98
N VAL A 382 -14.62 12.35 -7.84
CA VAL A 382 -16.09 12.32 -8.04
C VAL A 382 -16.52 10.95 -8.59
N LEU A 383 -15.84 10.45 -9.63
CA LEU A 383 -16.14 9.13 -10.23
C LEU A 383 -15.96 7.99 -9.23
N MET A 384 -14.88 8.02 -8.43
CA MET A 384 -14.61 6.99 -7.42
C MET A 384 -15.62 7.03 -6.27
N ARG A 385 -16.02 8.22 -5.81
CA ARG A 385 -17.10 8.36 -4.83
C ARG A 385 -18.40 7.78 -5.37
N ARG A 386 -18.77 8.14 -6.61
CA ARG A 386 -19.99 7.64 -7.26
C ARG A 386 -19.98 6.13 -7.44
N LYS A 387 -18.83 5.56 -7.80
CA LYS A 387 -18.64 4.10 -7.86
C LYS A 387 -18.97 3.45 -6.52
N SER A 388 -18.37 3.94 -5.43
CA SER A 388 -18.55 3.39 -4.08
C SER A 388 -20.00 3.49 -3.61
N GLU A 389 -20.65 4.62 -3.85
CA GLU A 389 -22.08 4.82 -3.56
C GLU A 389 -22.95 3.80 -4.31
N LEU A 390 -22.79 3.69 -5.63
CA LEU A 390 -23.55 2.74 -6.46
C LEU A 390 -23.30 1.29 -6.04
N GLU A 391 -22.06 0.92 -5.72
CA GLU A 391 -21.69 -0.43 -5.28
C GLU A 391 -22.39 -0.80 -3.96
N GLN A 392 -22.39 0.12 -2.99
CA GLN A 392 -23.10 -0.06 -1.72
C GLN A 392 -24.61 -0.14 -1.91
N MET A 393 -25.17 0.72 -2.77
CA MET A 393 -26.60 0.74 -3.09
C MET A 393 -27.04 -0.55 -3.78
N LEU A 394 -26.29 -1.02 -4.78
CA LEU A 394 -26.56 -2.26 -5.51
C LEU A 394 -26.46 -3.49 -4.61
N HIS A 395 -25.51 -3.53 -3.67
CA HIS A 395 -25.42 -4.63 -2.71
C HIS A 395 -26.68 -4.74 -1.83
N ARG A 396 -27.29 -3.62 -1.47
CA ARG A 396 -28.48 -3.60 -0.58
C ARG A 396 -29.80 -3.78 -1.30
N ALA A 397 -29.81 -3.71 -2.64
CA ALA A 397 -31.02 -3.70 -3.42
C ALA A 397 -31.63 -5.09 -3.63
N GLN A 398 -32.95 -5.18 -3.45
CA GLN A 398 -33.75 -6.34 -3.79
C GLN A 398 -34.77 -5.92 -4.85
N GLY A 399 -34.62 -6.51 -6.03
CA GLY A 399 -35.55 -6.30 -7.13
C GLY A 399 -36.89 -7.01 -6.87
N THR A 400 -37.98 -6.36 -7.21
CA THR A 400 -39.34 -6.91 -7.19
C THR A 400 -40.11 -6.45 -8.41
N ASP A 401 -41.14 -7.21 -8.78
CA ASP A 401 -42.12 -6.85 -9.81
C ASP A 401 -43.35 -6.14 -9.22
N PHE A 402 -43.40 -6.01 -7.88
CA PHE A 402 -44.54 -5.52 -7.11
C PHE A 402 -45.84 -6.32 -7.31
N SER A 403 -45.74 -7.59 -7.69
CA SER A 403 -46.90 -8.47 -7.77
C SER A 403 -47.55 -8.70 -6.40
N ASN A 404 -48.88 -8.77 -6.38
CA ASN A 404 -49.71 -9.03 -5.19
C ASN A 404 -49.37 -8.15 -3.96
N PRO A 405 -49.41 -6.81 -4.07
CA PRO A 405 -49.16 -5.93 -2.94
C PRO A 405 -50.29 -6.06 -1.91
N ASP A 406 -49.97 -5.83 -0.63
CA ASP A 406 -51.00 -5.74 0.42
C ASP A 406 -51.80 -4.45 0.24
N THR A 407 -53.06 -4.57 -0.16
CA THR A 407 -53.96 -3.43 -0.37
C THR A 407 -54.80 -3.08 0.86
N THR A 408 -54.61 -3.76 1.99
CA THR A 408 -55.36 -3.46 3.24
C THR A 408 -54.85 -2.20 3.94
N GLN A 409 -53.61 -1.81 3.65
CA GLN A 409 -52.93 -0.60 4.08
C GLN A 409 -52.00 -0.12 2.98
N VAL A 410 -51.46 1.10 3.07
CA VAL A 410 -50.50 1.58 2.09
C VAL A 410 -49.21 0.78 2.21
N SER A 411 -48.90 0.00 1.17
CA SER A 411 -47.65 -0.75 1.06
C SER A 411 -46.89 -0.34 -0.20
N ILE A 412 -45.64 -0.80 -0.31
CA ILE A 412 -44.88 -0.73 -1.56
C ILE A 412 -45.67 -1.50 -2.64
N GLY A 413 -45.80 -0.92 -3.83
CA GLY A 413 -46.60 -1.48 -4.93
C GLY A 413 -48.06 -1.05 -4.94
N THR A 414 -48.46 -0.01 -4.19
CA THR A 414 -49.85 0.45 -4.14
C THR A 414 -50.06 1.84 -4.76
N ILE A 415 -51.27 2.07 -5.28
CA ILE A 415 -51.77 3.38 -5.68
C ILE A 415 -52.70 3.87 -4.58
N VAL A 416 -52.37 5.04 -4.02
CA VAL A 416 -53.15 5.68 -2.95
C VAL A 416 -53.90 6.88 -3.50
N ARG A 417 -55.18 6.99 -3.15
CA ARG A 417 -56.01 8.16 -3.45
C ARG A 417 -56.18 9.00 -2.20
N LEU A 418 -55.77 10.25 -2.28
CA LEU A 418 -55.82 11.21 -1.19
C LEU A 418 -56.82 12.31 -1.53
N ARG A 419 -57.60 12.75 -0.54
CA ARG A 419 -58.48 13.91 -0.66
C ARG A 419 -58.00 15.01 0.28
N ASP A 420 -57.74 16.19 -0.26
CA ASP A 420 -57.45 17.37 0.56
C ASP A 420 -58.70 17.76 1.36
N VAL A 421 -58.56 17.85 2.69
CA VAL A 421 -59.68 18.16 3.60
C VAL A 421 -60.16 19.61 3.42
N ALA A 422 -59.28 20.55 3.04
CA ALA A 422 -59.64 21.95 2.86
C ALA A 422 -60.28 22.22 1.50
N SER A 423 -59.72 21.66 0.42
CA SER A 423 -60.18 21.94 -0.95
C SER A 423 -61.11 20.88 -1.54
N SER A 424 -61.29 19.74 -0.86
CA SER A 424 -62.02 18.55 -1.36
C SER A 424 -61.51 17.99 -2.70
N LYS A 425 -60.31 18.39 -3.15
CA LYS A 425 -59.69 17.87 -4.37
C LYS A 425 -59.07 16.50 -4.11
N GLU A 426 -59.20 15.59 -5.08
CA GLU A 426 -58.60 14.26 -5.02
C GLU A 426 -57.35 14.17 -5.88
N GLU A 427 -56.31 13.57 -5.33
CA GLU A 427 -55.04 13.28 -5.99
C GLU A 427 -54.69 11.81 -5.81
N SER A 428 -53.84 11.28 -6.69
CA SER A 428 -53.43 9.88 -6.65
C SER A 428 -51.94 9.76 -6.85
N TYR A 429 -51.30 8.96 -6.00
CA TYR A 429 -49.87 8.70 -6.01
C TYR A 429 -49.60 7.20 -6.01
N THR A 430 -48.56 6.78 -6.72
CA THR A 430 -48.11 5.39 -6.73
C THR A 430 -46.90 5.26 -5.81
N ILE A 431 -46.97 4.41 -4.79
CA ILE A 431 -45.88 4.19 -3.84
C ILE A 431 -45.06 2.99 -4.32
N LEU A 432 -43.86 3.24 -4.85
CA LEU A 432 -42.94 2.21 -5.36
C LEU A 432 -41.63 2.19 -4.55
N GLY A 433 -40.65 1.45 -5.07
CA GLY A 433 -39.36 1.23 -4.43
C GLY A 433 -38.45 2.46 -4.36
N ALA A 434 -37.30 2.27 -3.73
CA ALA A 434 -36.36 3.34 -3.36
C ALA A 434 -35.90 4.20 -4.54
N TRP A 435 -35.75 3.58 -5.72
CA TRP A 435 -35.20 4.21 -6.93
C TRP A 435 -36.25 4.49 -8.01
N ASP A 436 -37.52 4.25 -7.70
CA ASP A 436 -38.62 4.29 -8.67
C ASP A 436 -39.35 5.64 -8.71
N GLY A 437 -38.91 6.61 -7.90
CA GLY A 437 -39.54 7.93 -7.81
C GLY A 437 -39.52 8.68 -9.14
N ASP A 438 -40.70 9.09 -9.59
CA ASP A 438 -40.93 9.86 -10.81
C ASP A 438 -42.07 10.85 -10.55
N PRO A 439 -41.75 12.10 -10.16
CA PRO A 439 -42.75 13.12 -9.84
C PRO A 439 -43.70 13.43 -11.00
N GLU A 440 -43.22 13.38 -12.24
CA GLU A 440 -44.04 13.67 -13.44
C GLU A 440 -45.13 12.61 -13.61
N ARG A 441 -44.81 11.35 -13.30
CA ARG A 441 -45.75 10.21 -13.34
C ARG A 441 -46.48 9.99 -12.01
N ARG A 442 -46.33 10.89 -11.04
CA ARG A 442 -46.88 10.78 -9.67
C ARG A 442 -46.45 9.49 -8.96
N ILE A 443 -45.25 9.03 -9.22
CA ILE A 443 -44.64 7.88 -8.55
C ILE A 443 -43.75 8.41 -7.43
N ILE A 444 -44.03 7.97 -6.22
CA ILE A 444 -43.34 8.38 -5.01
C ILE A 444 -42.55 7.18 -4.50
N SER A 445 -41.25 7.38 -4.29
CA SER A 445 -40.41 6.41 -3.58
C SER A 445 -40.85 6.34 -2.12
N TYR A 446 -41.00 5.13 -1.61
CA TYR A 446 -41.37 4.90 -0.21
C TYR A 446 -40.39 5.57 0.78
N GLN A 447 -39.14 5.87 0.37
CA GLN A 447 -38.13 6.52 1.22
C GLN A 447 -38.31 8.04 1.33
N THR A 448 -39.14 8.66 0.49
CA THR A 448 -39.42 10.09 0.57
C THR A 448 -40.27 10.41 1.81
N ALA A 449 -40.24 11.65 2.28
CA ALA A 449 -41.04 12.08 3.44
C ALA A 449 -42.54 11.84 3.24
N ILE A 450 -43.04 12.03 2.00
CA ILE A 450 -44.43 11.75 1.63
C ILE A 450 -44.69 10.23 1.66
N GLY A 451 -43.80 9.43 1.08
CA GLY A 451 -43.90 7.97 1.11
C GLY A 451 -43.94 7.42 2.54
N GLN A 452 -43.03 7.88 3.40
CA GLN A 452 -42.96 7.48 4.81
C GLN A 452 -44.21 7.89 5.61
N ALA A 453 -44.75 9.08 5.36
CA ALA A 453 -45.98 9.54 6.02
C ALA A 453 -47.21 8.72 5.62
N LEU A 454 -47.21 8.15 4.41
CA LEU A 454 -48.30 7.36 3.85
C LEU A 454 -48.21 5.87 4.18
N LEU A 455 -47.01 5.30 4.29
CA LEU A 455 -46.81 3.88 4.56
C LEU A 455 -47.57 3.41 5.82
N GLY A 456 -48.25 2.27 5.68
CA GLY A 456 -49.02 1.64 6.76
C GLY A 456 -50.38 2.29 7.06
N LYS A 457 -50.73 3.41 6.42
CA LYS A 457 -52.03 4.06 6.60
C LYS A 457 -53.17 3.27 5.96
N LYS A 458 -54.38 3.42 6.51
CA LYS A 458 -55.59 2.71 6.04
C LYS A 458 -56.64 3.67 5.48
N PRO A 459 -57.56 3.20 4.62
CA PRO A 459 -58.67 4.02 4.14
C PRO A 459 -59.47 4.65 5.29
N GLY A 460 -59.77 5.94 5.18
CA GLY A 460 -60.42 6.76 6.22
C GLY A 460 -59.45 7.45 7.18
N GLU A 461 -58.16 7.13 7.18
CA GLU A 461 -57.18 7.81 8.02
C GLU A 461 -56.72 9.15 7.43
N ARG A 462 -56.39 10.09 8.31
CA ARG A 462 -55.85 11.41 7.93
C ARG A 462 -54.35 11.46 8.08
N VAL A 463 -53.68 12.11 7.14
CA VAL A 463 -52.23 12.30 7.09
C VAL A 463 -51.90 13.77 6.83
N THR A 464 -50.94 14.31 7.56
CA THR A 464 -50.42 15.66 7.32
C THR A 464 -49.22 15.55 6.40
N LEU A 465 -49.31 16.17 5.22
CA LEU A 465 -48.24 16.22 4.24
C LEU A 465 -47.75 17.65 4.07
N ASN A 466 -46.44 17.79 3.84
CA ASN A 466 -45.85 19.09 3.53
C ASN A 466 -45.96 19.33 2.02
N THR A 467 -46.67 20.37 1.62
CA THR A 467 -46.86 20.78 0.23
C THR A 467 -46.09 22.07 -0.05
N ASP A 468 -45.96 22.46 -1.31
CA ASP A 468 -45.31 23.72 -1.71
C ASP A 468 -46.00 24.97 -1.12
N TYR A 469 -47.24 24.82 -0.63
CA TYR A 469 -48.05 25.87 -0.01
C TYR A 469 -48.15 25.75 1.52
N GLY A 470 -47.35 24.86 2.14
CA GLY A 470 -47.34 24.58 3.58
C GLY A 470 -47.95 23.22 3.95
N MET A 471 -48.21 23.01 5.24
CA MET A 471 -48.79 21.76 5.74
C MET A 471 -50.27 21.65 5.37
N ALA A 472 -50.64 20.57 4.67
CA ALA A 472 -52.01 20.25 4.31
C ALA A 472 -52.41 18.88 4.89
N ILE A 473 -53.68 18.74 5.26
CA ILE A 473 -54.25 17.49 5.80
C ILE A 473 -55.01 16.79 4.68
N PHE A 474 -54.62 15.55 4.42
CA PHE A 474 -55.25 14.68 3.45
C PHE A 474 -55.95 13.52 4.14
N GLU A 475 -57.09 13.10 3.61
CA GLU A 475 -57.80 11.87 3.98
C GLU A 475 -57.54 10.79 2.94
N LEU A 476 -57.22 9.58 3.39
CA LEU A 476 -56.95 8.45 2.50
C LEU A 476 -58.26 7.79 2.05
N VAL A 477 -58.61 7.95 0.78
CA VAL A 477 -59.92 7.54 0.24
C VAL A 477 -59.92 6.07 -0.20
N ALA A 478 -58.86 5.64 -0.88
CA ALA A 478 -58.78 4.29 -1.45
C ALA A 478 -57.35 3.83 -1.69
N ILE A 479 -57.16 2.51 -1.68
CA ILE A 479 -55.89 1.83 -2.00
C ILE A 479 -56.17 0.82 -3.11
N LYS A 480 -55.31 0.78 -4.13
CA LYS A 480 -55.35 -0.20 -5.22
C LYS A 480 -53.96 -0.76 -5.48
N ALA A 481 -53.85 -1.94 -6.07
CA ALA A 481 -52.57 -2.46 -6.54
C ALA A 481 -52.04 -1.62 -7.71
N ALA A 482 -50.74 -1.35 -7.72
CA ALA A 482 -50.06 -0.76 -8.86
C ALA A 482 -49.85 -1.80 -9.97
N PRO A 483 -49.67 -1.36 -11.24
CA PRO A 483 -49.24 -2.26 -12.31
C PRO A 483 -47.91 -2.95 -11.98
N VAL A 484 -47.79 -4.22 -12.38
CA VAL A 484 -46.59 -5.04 -12.21
C VAL A 484 -45.47 -4.50 -13.12
N ASP A 485 -44.22 -4.53 -12.64
CA ASP A 485 -43.05 -4.24 -13.48
C ASP A 485 -42.74 -5.43 -14.40
N THR A 486 -42.94 -5.26 -15.72
CA THR A 486 -42.79 -6.31 -16.74
C THR A 486 -41.38 -6.43 -17.31
N ALA A 487 -40.42 -5.58 -16.90
CA ALA A 487 -39.10 -5.49 -17.52
C ALA A 487 -38.33 -6.82 -17.63
N ARG A 488 -38.47 -7.73 -16.66
CA ARG A 488 -37.83 -9.06 -16.72
C ARG A 488 -38.56 -10.08 -17.60
N GLN A 489 -39.88 -10.00 -17.68
CA GLN A 489 -40.67 -10.87 -18.54
C GLN A 489 -40.42 -10.54 -20.01
N GLU A 490 -40.38 -9.25 -20.34
CA GLU A 490 -40.05 -8.77 -21.69
C GLU A 490 -38.60 -9.13 -22.10
N ALA A 491 -37.64 -9.07 -21.17
CA ALA A 491 -36.26 -9.46 -21.44
C ALA A 491 -36.09 -10.98 -21.65
N GLN A 492 -36.78 -11.82 -20.87
CA GLN A 492 -36.77 -13.28 -21.02
C GLN A 492 -37.47 -13.73 -22.31
N GLU A 493 -38.59 -13.09 -22.68
CA GLU A 493 -39.28 -13.37 -23.94
C GLU A 493 -38.45 -12.96 -25.17
N GLN A 494 -37.66 -11.89 -25.07
CA GLN A 494 -36.72 -11.48 -26.11
C GLN A 494 -35.50 -12.41 -26.23
N GLU A 495 -34.95 -12.92 -25.12
CA GLU A 495 -33.87 -13.93 -25.18
C GLU A 495 -34.33 -15.27 -25.77
N VAL A 496 -35.57 -15.70 -25.48
CA VAL A 496 -36.16 -16.92 -26.04
C VAL A 496 -36.57 -16.76 -27.51
N ALA A 497 -36.82 -15.53 -27.98
CA ALA A 497 -37.12 -15.25 -29.38
C ALA A 497 -35.87 -15.11 -30.28
N VAL A 498 -34.67 -14.96 -29.69
CA VAL A 498 -33.39 -14.74 -30.39
C VAL A 498 -32.46 -15.96 -30.33
N GLY A 499 -32.68 -16.90 -29.40
CA GLY A 499 -32.00 -18.20 -29.34
C GLY A 499 -32.76 -19.29 -30.08
#